data_AF-A0A9E4C7V8-F1
#
_entry.id   AF-A0A9E4C7V8-F1
#
_cell.length_a   1.000
_cell.length_b   1.000
_cell.length_c   1.000
_cell.angle_alpha   90.00
_cell.angle_beta   90.00
_cell.angle_gamma   90.00
#
_symmetry.space_group_name_H-M   'P 1'
#
loop_
_entity.id
_entity.type
_entity.pdbx_description
1 polymer ?
#
loop_
_entity_poly.entity_id
_entity_poly.type
_entity_poly.pdbx_seq_one_letter_code
_entity_poly.pdbx_strand_id
1 'polypeptide(L)'
;LLYIATTLPFVIWMMLNFIEEIPKTIEHAAQIMGAGRIYTLRRVVMPLVAPGMVVTFLFIFILNWSEFLLALTLTQPRVITLPILLNKFQSAMEGRLYGPQAAIGTVITIPVVILGVLIQKHLITGFSFGTIRK
;
A
#
# COMPACT_ATOMS: atom_id res chain seq x y z
N LEU A 1 -6.08 5.97 -12.96
CA LEU A 1 -5.10 5.27 -13.83
C LEU A 1 -3.66 5.65 -13.49
N LEU A 2 -3.31 6.95 -13.42
CA LEU A 2 -1.93 7.36 -13.14
C LEU A 2 -1.38 6.83 -11.80
N TYR A 3 -2.15 6.97 -10.71
CA TYR A 3 -1.81 6.40 -9.39
C TYR A 3 -1.57 4.88 -9.42
N ILE A 4 -2.31 4.15 -10.26
CA ILE A 4 -2.11 2.70 -10.41
C ILE A 4 -0.79 2.46 -11.14
N ALA A 5 -0.53 3.17 -12.25
CA ALA A 5 0.70 3.02 -13.02
C ALA A 5 1.97 3.29 -12.19
N THR A 6 1.93 4.26 -11.28
CA THR A 6 3.07 4.58 -10.41
C THR A 6 3.26 3.58 -9.27
N THR A 7 2.18 2.99 -8.75
CA THR A 7 2.23 2.06 -7.61
C THR A 7 2.25 0.58 -7.99
N LEU A 8 1.89 0.23 -9.23
CA LEU A 8 1.89 -1.14 -9.73
C LEU A 8 3.24 -1.86 -9.55
N PRO A 9 4.41 -1.24 -9.83
CA PRO A 9 5.70 -1.91 -9.66
C PRO A 9 5.94 -2.32 -8.20
N PHE A 10 5.53 -1.47 -7.24
CA PHE A 10 5.62 -1.77 -5.82
C PHE A 10 4.69 -2.91 -5.41
N VAL A 11 3.45 -2.94 -5.94
CA VAL A 11 2.51 -4.05 -5.72
C VAL A 11 3.12 -5.36 -6.20
N ILE A 12 3.60 -5.40 -7.44
CA ILE A 12 4.19 -6.60 -8.05
C ILE A 12 5.39 -7.07 -7.24
N TRP A 13 6.30 -6.16 -6.90
CA TRP A 13 7.50 -6.50 -6.15
C TRP A 13 7.17 -7.07 -4.75
N MET A 14 6.30 -6.41 -3.98
CA MET A 14 5.92 -6.93 -2.67
C MET A 14 5.19 -8.27 -2.76
N MET A 15 4.25 -8.41 -3.70
CA MET A 15 3.51 -9.66 -3.89
C MET A 15 4.41 -10.82 -4.32
N LEU A 16 5.41 -10.57 -5.17
CA LEU A 16 6.38 -11.58 -5.57
C LEU A 16 7.17 -12.09 -4.35
N ASN A 17 7.63 -11.21 -3.46
CA ASN A 17 8.32 -11.62 -2.24
C ASN A 17 7.44 -12.57 -1.39
N PHE A 18 6.16 -12.23 -1.17
CA PHE A 18 5.24 -13.09 -0.40
C PHE A 18 4.92 -14.43 -1.10
N ILE A 19 4.89 -14.46 -2.43
CA ILE A 19 4.66 -15.71 -3.18
C ILE A 19 5.91 -16.60 -3.09
N GLU A 20 7.11 -16.03 -3.20
CA GLU A 20 8.37 -16.77 -3.12
C GLU A 20 8.64 -17.38 -1.74
N GLU A 21 8.07 -16.80 -0.68
CA GLU A 21 8.11 -17.37 0.68
C GLU A 21 7.35 -18.70 0.80
N ILE A 22 6.40 -19.00 -0.10
CA ILE A 22 5.61 -20.22 -0.04
C ILE A 22 6.45 -21.42 -0.46
N PRO A 23 6.57 -22.47 0.38
CA PRO A 23 7.31 -23.67 0.01
C PRO A 23 6.72 -24.34 -1.23
N LYS A 24 7.53 -24.53 -2.27
CA LYS A 24 7.15 -25.26 -3.50
C LYS A 24 6.63 -26.68 -3.24
N THR A 25 6.98 -27.26 -2.09
CA THR A 25 6.47 -28.58 -1.66
C THR A 25 4.95 -28.61 -1.51
N ILE A 26 4.32 -27.50 -1.12
CA ILE A 26 2.86 -27.40 -0.97
C ILE A 26 2.19 -27.44 -2.36
N GLU A 27 2.76 -26.74 -3.35
CA GLU A 27 2.27 -26.79 -4.73
C GLU A 27 2.44 -28.19 -5.34
N HIS A 28 3.60 -28.81 -5.13
CA HIS A 28 3.86 -30.17 -5.60
C HIS A 28 2.93 -31.19 -4.93
N ALA A 29 2.64 -31.06 -3.63
CA ALA A 29 1.69 -31.93 -2.95
C ALA A 29 0.28 -31.81 -3.55
N ALA A 30 -0.17 -30.60 -3.86
CA ALA A 30 -1.46 -30.38 -4.54
C ALA A 30 -1.50 -31.04 -5.93
N GLN A 31 -0.40 -30.94 -6.69
CA GLN A 31 -0.27 -31.58 -8.01
C GLN A 31 -0.27 -33.12 -7.92
N ILE A 32 0.42 -33.69 -6.93
CA ILE A 32 0.43 -35.14 -6.67
C ILE A 32 -0.98 -35.63 -6.29
N MET A 33 -1.75 -34.81 -5.58
CA MET A 33 -3.17 -35.07 -5.29
C MET A 33 -4.11 -34.87 -6.50
N GLY A 34 -3.57 -34.64 -7.71
CA GLY A 34 -4.36 -34.49 -8.94
C GLY A 34 -5.01 -33.12 -9.11
N ALA A 35 -4.66 -32.12 -8.30
CA ALA A 35 -5.20 -30.77 -8.46
C ALA A 35 -4.65 -30.07 -9.71
N GLY A 36 -5.55 -29.50 -10.51
CA GLY A 36 -5.18 -28.67 -11.66
C GLY A 36 -4.52 -27.34 -11.25
N ARG A 37 -3.70 -26.77 -12.14
CA ARG A 37 -2.89 -25.56 -11.84
C ARG A 37 -3.69 -24.34 -11.36
N ILE A 38 -4.87 -24.12 -11.94
CA ILE A 38 -5.78 -23.03 -11.55
C ILE A 38 -6.37 -23.26 -10.15
N TYR A 39 -6.66 -24.52 -9.81
CA TYR A 39 -7.14 -24.90 -8.48
C TYR A 39 -6.05 -24.67 -7.43
N THR A 40 -4.84 -25.15 -7.70
CA THR A 40 -3.68 -24.94 -6.80
C THR A 40 -3.44 -23.45 -6.56
N LEU A 41 -3.45 -22.63 -7.61
CA LEU A 41 -3.24 -21.19 -7.47
C LEU A 41 -4.34 -20.53 -6.61
N ARG A 42 -5.62 -20.78 -6.91
CA ARG A 42 -6.73 -20.09 -6.22
C ARG A 42 -7.02 -20.61 -4.82
N ARG A 43 -6.88 -21.92 -4.61
CA ARG A 43 -7.38 -22.59 -3.38
C ARG A 43 -6.27 -23.02 -2.43
N VAL A 44 -5.01 -23.03 -2.89
CA VAL A 44 -3.84 -23.37 -2.07
C VAL A 44 -2.94 -22.15 -1.90
N VAL A 45 -2.47 -21.55 -2.99
CA VAL A 45 -1.51 -20.43 -2.94
C VAL A 45 -2.17 -19.13 -2.48
N MET A 46 -3.29 -18.72 -3.11
CA MET A 46 -3.95 -17.44 -2.82
C MET A 46 -4.32 -17.22 -1.32
N PRO A 47 -4.86 -18.19 -0.57
CA PRO A 47 -5.13 -18.00 0.86
C PRO A 47 -3.84 -17.90 1.70
N LEU A 48 -2.74 -18.53 1.27
CA LEU A 48 -1.44 -18.42 1.94
C LEU A 48 -0.80 -17.04 1.73
N VAL A 49 -1.00 -16.42 0.55
CA VAL A 49 -0.53 -15.06 0.23
C VAL A 49 -1.47 -13.97 0.78
N ALA A 50 -2.69 -14.33 1.21
CA ALA A 50 -3.68 -13.37 1.73
C ALA A 50 -3.17 -12.38 2.80
N PRO A 51 -2.41 -12.80 3.83
CA PRO A 51 -1.79 -11.84 4.75
C PRO A 51 -0.84 -10.86 4.04
N GLY A 52 -0.04 -11.34 3.09
CA GLY A 52 0.83 -10.50 2.25
C GLY A 52 0.05 -9.48 1.40
N MET A 53 -1.08 -9.88 0.84
CA MET A 53 -1.98 -8.97 0.10
C MET A 53 -2.46 -7.80 0.97
N VAL A 54 -2.82 -8.07 2.24
CA VAL A 54 -3.26 -7.02 3.18
C VAL A 54 -2.11 -6.04 3.46
N VAL A 55 -0.90 -6.54 3.65
CA VAL A 55 0.30 -5.72 3.85
C VAL A 55 0.56 -4.83 2.64
N THR A 56 0.61 -5.42 1.45
CA THR A 56 0.80 -4.66 0.21
C THR A 56 -0.29 -3.62 0.02
N PHE A 57 -1.56 -3.96 0.25
CA PHE A 57 -2.67 -3.02 0.16
C PHE A 57 -2.48 -1.81 1.09
N LEU A 58 -2.17 -2.05 2.37
CA LEU A 58 -1.96 -0.98 3.35
C LEU A 58 -0.76 -0.10 2.98
N PHE A 59 0.33 -0.70 2.51
CA PHE A 59 1.52 0.04 2.08
C PHE A 59 1.21 0.97 0.89
N ILE A 60 0.55 0.46 -0.14
CA ILE A 60 0.16 1.25 -1.32
C ILE A 60 -0.89 2.30 -0.97
N PHE A 61 -1.79 2.00 -0.05
CA PHE A 61 -2.74 2.99 0.46
C PHE A 61 -2.01 4.18 1.08
N ILE A 62 -1.02 3.93 1.96
CA ILE A 62 -0.23 5.00 2.60
C ILE A 62 0.51 5.85 1.55
N LEU A 63 1.11 5.21 0.54
CA LEU A 63 1.79 5.91 -0.54
C LEU A 63 0.85 6.81 -1.34
N ASN A 64 -0.30 6.30 -1.78
CA ASN A 64 -1.26 7.07 -2.56
C ASN A 64 -1.98 8.13 -1.73
N TRP A 65 -2.22 7.87 -0.44
CA TRP A 65 -2.86 8.82 0.48
C TRP A 65 -2.00 10.06 0.73
N SER A 66 -0.69 9.88 0.79
CA SER A 66 0.28 10.95 1.08
C SER A 66 0.81 11.64 -0.18
N GLU A 67 0.35 11.20 -1.36
CA GLU A 67 0.83 11.68 -2.65
C GLU A 67 0.33 13.13 -2.90
N PHE A 68 1.27 14.02 -3.22
CA PHE A 68 1.00 15.44 -3.44
C PHE A 68 1.26 15.92 -4.87
N LEU A 69 2.28 15.40 -5.55
CA LEU A 69 2.77 15.93 -6.82
C LEU A 69 1.83 15.57 -7.98
N LEU A 70 1.39 14.31 -8.06
CA LEU A 70 0.41 13.89 -9.06
C LEU A 70 -0.93 14.56 -8.77
N ALA A 71 -1.31 14.66 -7.50
CA ALA A 71 -2.49 15.40 -7.10
C ALA A 71 -2.43 16.86 -7.57
N LEU A 72 -1.33 17.58 -7.31
CA LEU A 72 -1.15 18.98 -7.69
C LEU A 72 -1.23 19.18 -9.21
N THR A 73 -0.65 18.26 -9.99
CA THR A 73 -0.62 18.36 -11.46
C THR A 73 -1.93 17.94 -12.12
N LEU A 74 -2.69 17.02 -11.53
CA LEU A 74 -3.94 16.49 -12.08
C LEU A 74 -5.19 17.22 -11.58
N THR A 75 -5.07 18.05 -10.54
CA THR A 75 -6.22 18.65 -9.87
C THR A 75 -6.93 19.69 -10.71
N GLN A 76 -8.25 19.57 -10.75
CA GLN A 76 -9.18 20.52 -11.37
C GLN A 76 -10.01 21.19 -10.27
N PRO A 77 -10.62 22.37 -10.50
CA PRO A 77 -11.35 23.11 -9.47
C PRO A 77 -12.43 22.32 -8.72
N ARG A 78 -12.96 21.25 -9.34
CA ARG A 78 -14.03 20.40 -8.82
C ARG A 78 -13.55 19.20 -8.01
N VAL A 79 -12.27 18.82 -8.09
CA VAL A 79 -11.72 17.63 -7.42
C VAL A 79 -10.42 18.03 -6.73
N ILE A 80 -10.50 18.30 -5.43
CA ILE A 80 -9.37 18.74 -4.63
C ILE A 80 -9.06 17.65 -3.61
N THR A 81 -7.81 17.17 -3.59
CA THR A 81 -7.35 16.23 -2.58
C THR A 81 -6.94 16.96 -1.29
N LEU A 82 -6.94 16.25 -0.16
CA LEU A 82 -6.58 16.81 1.14
C LEU A 82 -5.18 17.47 1.16
N PRO A 83 -4.12 16.90 0.55
CA PRO A 83 -2.81 17.55 0.48
C PRO A 83 -2.82 18.89 -0.28
N ILE A 84 -3.67 19.03 -1.31
CA ILE A 84 -3.80 20.27 -2.08
C ILE A 84 -4.60 21.30 -1.31
N LEU A 85 -5.65 20.86 -0.61
CA LEU A 85 -6.41 21.73 0.28
C LEU A 85 -5.48 22.35 1.34
N LEU A 86 -4.57 21.57 1.93
CA LEU A 86 -3.54 22.07 2.85
C LEU A 86 -2.65 23.14 2.20
N ASN A 87 -2.27 22.95 0.93
CA ASN A 87 -1.45 23.91 0.19
C ASN A 87 -2.17 25.24 -0.09
N LYS A 88 -3.51 25.23 -0.26
CA LYS A 88 -4.27 26.48 -0.43
C LYS A 88 -4.15 27.43 0.76
N PHE A 89 -4.00 26.91 1.98
CA PHE A 89 -3.80 27.71 3.20
C PHE A 89 -2.37 28.29 3.33
N GLN A 90 -1.46 27.92 2.43
CA GLN A 90 -0.14 28.57 2.29
C GLN A 90 -0.16 29.75 1.30
N SER A 91 -1.28 30.02 0.62
CA SER A 91 -1.35 31.01 -0.47
C SER A 91 -0.95 32.41 0.01
N ALA A 92 -0.04 33.04 -0.74
CA ALA A 92 0.58 34.32 -0.40
C ALA A 92 -0.38 35.52 -0.43
N MET A 93 -1.58 35.38 -1.02
CA MET A 93 -2.53 36.50 -1.17
C MET A 93 -3.38 36.78 0.08
N GLU A 94 -3.66 35.80 0.93
CA GLU A 94 -4.55 35.96 2.10
C GLU A 94 -3.80 35.93 3.45
N GLY A 95 -2.48 35.71 3.44
CA GLY A 95 -1.68 35.48 4.63
C GLY A 95 -1.73 34.02 5.09
N ARG A 96 -0.64 33.52 5.71
CA ARG A 96 -0.58 32.12 6.18
C ARG A 96 -1.52 31.90 7.35
N LEU A 97 -2.52 31.06 7.14
CA LEU A 97 -3.48 30.64 8.16
C LEU A 97 -2.97 29.39 8.90
N TYR A 98 -2.07 29.59 9.87
CA TYR A 98 -1.44 28.50 10.62
C TYR A 98 -2.43 27.61 11.39
N GLY A 99 -3.51 28.20 11.94
CA GLY A 99 -4.51 27.46 12.72
C GLY A 99 -5.26 26.40 11.89
N PRO A 100 -5.98 26.79 10.82
CA PRO A 100 -6.64 25.87 9.90
C PRO A 100 -5.66 24.87 9.26
N GLN A 101 -4.45 25.31 8.91
CA GLN A 101 -3.42 24.44 8.34
C GLN A 101 -3.00 23.33 9.31
N ALA A 102 -2.75 23.66 10.58
CA ALA A 102 -2.41 22.68 11.61
C ALA A 102 -3.55 21.70 11.85
N ALA A 103 -4.80 22.18 11.94
CA ALA A 103 -5.97 21.35 12.16
C ALA A 103 -6.15 20.32 11.02
N ILE A 104 -6.09 20.76 9.77
CA ILE A 104 -6.21 19.88 8.60
C ILE A 104 -5.02 18.90 8.55
N GLY A 105 -3.81 19.36 8.81
CA GLY A 105 -2.61 18.51 8.87
C GLY A 105 -2.77 17.37 9.88
N THR A 106 -3.22 17.67 11.10
CA THR A 106 -3.49 16.65 12.12
C THR A 106 -4.53 15.63 11.66
N VAL A 107 -5.64 16.10 11.07
CA VAL A 107 -6.71 15.21 10.58
C VAL A 107 -6.20 14.30 9.45
N ILE A 108 -5.37 14.80 8.54
CA ILE A 108 -4.78 14.01 7.44
C ILE A 108 -3.83 12.93 7.98
N THR A 109 -3.10 13.22 9.06
CA THR A 109 -2.11 12.30 9.65
C THR A 109 -2.77 11.13 10.40
N ILE A 110 -3.92 11.34 11.05
CA ILE A 110 -4.61 10.30 11.85
C ILE A 110 -4.79 8.96 11.10
N PRO A 111 -5.40 8.90 9.90
CA PRO A 111 -5.60 7.63 9.20
C PRO A 111 -4.27 6.97 8.81
N VAL A 112 -3.26 7.75 8.44
CA VAL A 112 -1.93 7.22 8.10
C VAL A 112 -1.28 6.58 9.32
N VAL A 113 -1.36 7.22 10.49
CA VAL A 113 -0.83 6.67 11.74
C VAL A 113 -1.55 5.39 12.14
N ILE A 114 -2.88 5.36 12.06
CA ILE A 114 -3.68 4.16 12.36
C ILE A 114 -3.25 2.99 11.45
N LEU A 115 -3.17 3.23 10.15
CA LEU A 115 -2.75 2.19 9.19
C LEU A 115 -1.28 1.81 9.37
N GLY A 116 -0.42 2.77 9.72
CA GLY A 116 0.97 2.55 10.07
C GLY A 116 1.14 1.61 11.28
N VAL A 117 0.36 1.80 12.34
CA VAL A 117 0.35 0.91 13.50
C VAL A 117 -0.18 -0.49 13.12
N LEU A 118 -1.21 -0.57 12.29
CA LEU A 118 -1.76 -1.85 11.82
C LEU A 118 -0.80 -2.63 10.93
N ILE A 119 0.00 -1.94 10.10
CA ILE A 119 0.93 -2.57 9.18
C ILE A 119 2.23 -2.97 9.87
N GLN A 120 2.69 -2.23 10.88
CA GLN A 120 3.94 -2.50 11.60
C GLN A 120 4.06 -3.96 12.04
N LYS A 121 3.03 -4.54 12.66
CA LYS A 121 3.05 -5.94 13.11
C LYS A 121 3.24 -6.97 11.97
N HIS A 122 2.87 -6.62 10.74
CA HIS A 122 2.96 -7.50 9.58
C HIS A 122 4.20 -7.21 8.72
N LEU A 123 4.72 -5.97 8.73
CA LEU A 123 5.95 -5.60 8.04
C LEU A 123 7.19 -6.23 8.68
N ILE A 124 7.20 -6.38 10.02
CA ILE A 124 8.32 -7.03 10.72
C ILE A 124 8.44 -8.50 10.28
N THR A 125 7.32 -9.16 9.95
CA THR A 125 7.33 -10.49 9.35
C THR A 125 7.82 -10.43 7.90
N GLY A 126 7.19 -9.61 7.04
CA GLY A 126 7.51 -9.59 5.60
C GLY A 126 8.91 -9.08 5.22
N PHE A 127 9.58 -8.28 6.05
CA PHE A 127 10.95 -7.80 5.78
C PHE A 127 12.05 -8.61 6.48
N SER A 128 11.75 -9.35 7.56
CA SER A 128 12.78 -10.09 8.30
C SER A 128 13.06 -11.49 7.75
N PHE A 129 12.15 -12.12 7.01
CA PHE A 129 12.40 -13.46 6.45
C PHE A 129 13.28 -13.48 5.19
N GLY A 130 13.46 -12.34 4.51
CA GLY A 130 14.38 -12.20 3.36
C GLY A 130 15.87 -12.04 3.72
N THR A 131 16.21 -11.75 4.99
CA THR A 131 17.60 -11.51 5.41
C THR A 131 18.26 -12.73 6.09
N ILE A 132 17.50 -13.77 6.43
CA ILE A 132 18.03 -14.93 7.16
C ILE A 132 17.88 -16.21 6.34
N ARG A 133 18.70 -16.34 5.29
CA ARG A 133 19.12 -17.62 4.69
C ARG A 133 20.29 -17.36 3.73
N LYS A 134 21.50 -17.27 4.31
CA LYS A 134 22.68 -17.87 3.71
C LYS A 134 22.87 -19.24 4.36
#